data_AF-A0A3L7ZGZ4-F1
#
_entry.id   AF-A0A3L7ZGZ4-F1
#
_cell.length_a   1.000
_cell.length_b   1.000
_cell.length_c   1.000
_cell.angle_alpha   90.00
_cell.angle_beta   90.00
_cell.angle_gamma   90.00
#
_symmetry.space_group_name_H-M   'P 1'
#
loop_
_entity.id
_entity.type
_entity.pdbx_description
1 polymer ?
#
loop_
_entity_poly.entity_id
_entity_poly.type
_entity_poly.pdbx_seq_one_letter_code
_entity_poly.pdbx_strand_id
1 'polypeptide(L)'
;MELKQQALELKSRLINSVEIWAEERVDSFVSGNTAFKPLGKYLKRGVHNIIVQKDKEITEKVEGFMLFVADENGNYDKEELFDDAMNVFKSMKPYKFEQGFIKGTIGEGSILIELPDNGLMNFILGDTNAIRITEADFLELKSIFTE
;
A
#
# COMPACT_ATOMS: atom_id res chain seq x y z
N MET A 1 -18.02 -8.94 -19.19
CA MET A 1 -16.75 -9.69 -19.21
C MET A 1 -15.55 -8.74 -19.23
N GLU A 2 -15.64 -7.60 -19.90
CA GLU A 2 -14.57 -6.59 -19.98
C GLU A 2 -14.24 -5.91 -18.64
N LEU A 3 -15.25 -5.45 -17.88
CA LEU A 3 -15.01 -4.77 -16.59
C LEU A 3 -14.27 -5.64 -15.55
N LYS A 4 -14.56 -6.95 -15.52
CA LYS A 4 -13.86 -7.90 -14.65
C LYS A 4 -12.40 -8.09 -15.08
N GLN A 5 -12.13 -8.12 -16.38
CA GLN A 5 -10.76 -8.20 -16.91
C GLN A 5 -9.98 -6.91 -16.61
N GLN A 6 -10.59 -5.75 -16.82
CA GLN A 6 -10.02 -4.44 -16.48
C GLN A 6 -9.74 -4.30 -14.98
N ALA A 7 -10.62 -4.83 -14.12
CA ALA A 7 -10.39 -4.88 -12.68
C ALA A 7 -9.19 -5.77 -12.31
N LEU A 8 -9.01 -6.90 -12.98
CA LEU A 8 -7.84 -7.76 -12.76
C LEU A 8 -6.54 -7.11 -13.24
N GLU A 9 -6.57 -6.37 -14.35
CA GLU A 9 -5.42 -5.58 -14.83
C GLU A 9 -5.08 -4.46 -13.85
N LEU A 10 -6.08 -3.71 -13.37
CA LEU A 10 -5.92 -2.68 -12.34
C LEU A 10 -5.31 -3.25 -11.06
N LYS A 11 -5.87 -4.36 -10.57
CA LYS A 11 -5.37 -5.09 -9.39
C LYS A 11 -3.91 -5.47 -9.58
N SER A 12 -3.57 -6.07 -10.71
CA SER A 12 -2.20 -6.56 -10.97
C SER A 12 -1.20 -5.41 -10.98
N ARG A 13 -1.56 -4.27 -11.58
CA ARG A 13 -0.74 -3.05 -11.52
C ARG A 13 -0.59 -2.55 -10.09
N LEU A 14 -1.69 -2.40 -9.36
CA LEU A 14 -1.67 -1.90 -7.97
C LEU A 14 -0.81 -2.77 -7.06
N ILE A 15 -0.94 -4.10 -7.15
CA ILE A 15 -0.12 -5.03 -6.36
C ILE A 15 1.35 -4.88 -6.71
N ASN A 16 1.70 -4.84 -8.00
CA ASN A 16 3.07 -4.71 -8.45
C ASN A 16 3.70 -3.38 -7.97
N SER A 17 2.96 -2.28 -8.09
CA SER A 17 3.44 -0.96 -7.64
C SER A 17 3.68 -0.91 -6.13
N VAL A 18 2.78 -1.50 -5.34
CA VAL A 18 2.95 -1.60 -3.88
C VAL A 18 4.14 -2.50 -3.52
N GLU A 19 4.33 -3.61 -4.23
CA GLU A 19 5.45 -4.52 -4.00
C GLU A 19 6.80 -3.85 -4.29
N ILE A 20 6.95 -3.22 -5.46
CA ILE A 20 8.15 -2.47 -5.85
C ILE A 20 8.46 -1.37 -4.82
N TRP A 21 7.47 -0.52 -4.51
CA TRP A 21 7.63 0.56 -3.55
C TRP A 21 8.07 0.04 -2.17
N ALA A 22 7.44 -1.03 -1.68
CA ALA A 22 7.78 -1.61 -0.39
C ALA A 22 9.18 -2.23 -0.38
N GLU A 23 9.60 -2.89 -1.48
CA GLU A 23 10.95 -3.42 -1.61
C GLU A 23 12.01 -2.31 -1.58
N GLU A 24 11.78 -1.19 -2.27
CA GLU A 24 12.68 -0.02 -2.28
C GLU A 24 12.79 0.63 -0.89
N ARG A 25 11.68 0.69 -0.14
CA ARG A 25 11.70 1.15 1.25
C ARG A 25 12.47 0.20 2.17
N VAL A 26 12.33 -1.11 1.99
CA VAL A 26 13.13 -2.09 2.73
C VAL A 26 14.61 -1.95 2.39
N ASP A 27 14.97 -1.78 1.12
CA ASP A 27 16.36 -1.58 0.69
C ASP A 27 16.96 -0.30 1.29
N SER A 28 16.20 0.78 1.27
CA SER A 28 16.59 2.04 1.91
C SER A 28 16.84 1.85 3.40
N PHE A 29 15.93 1.17 4.11
CA PHE A 29 16.04 0.89 5.54
C PHE A 29 17.28 0.06 5.90
N VAL A 30 17.56 -1.03 5.17
CA VAL A 30 18.73 -1.87 5.45
C VAL A 30 20.05 -1.26 4.97
N SER A 31 20.02 -0.35 3.99
CA SER A 31 21.20 0.39 3.56
C SER A 31 21.70 1.35 4.65
N GLY A 32 20.77 1.97 5.39
CA GLY A 32 21.06 2.88 6.50
C GLY A 32 21.47 2.17 7.79
N ASN A 33 21.20 0.87 7.93
CA ASN A 33 21.52 0.11 9.13
C ASN A 33 22.11 -1.27 8.80
N THR A 34 23.45 -1.37 8.81
CA THR A 34 24.21 -2.57 8.44
C THR A 34 23.86 -3.81 9.25
N ALA A 35 23.36 -3.67 10.48
CA ALA A 35 22.90 -4.78 11.31
C ALA A 35 21.64 -5.47 10.75
N PHE A 36 20.82 -4.75 9.99
CA PHE A 36 19.54 -5.24 9.45
C PHE A 36 19.65 -5.79 8.01
N LYS A 37 20.83 -5.72 7.37
CA LYS A 37 21.05 -6.29 6.03
C LYS A 37 20.59 -7.75 5.88
N PRO A 38 20.85 -8.66 6.84
CA PRO A 38 20.35 -10.04 6.75
C PRO A 38 18.83 -10.14 6.83
N LEU A 39 18.17 -9.17 7.48
CA LEU A 39 16.73 -9.13 7.69
C LEU A 39 15.97 -8.58 6.47
N GLY A 40 16.62 -7.80 5.61
CA GLY A 40 16.00 -7.23 4.41
C GLY A 40 15.29 -8.27 3.53
N LYS A 41 15.94 -9.42 3.29
CA LYS A 41 15.32 -10.53 2.53
C LYS A 41 14.04 -11.06 3.19
N TYR A 42 13.99 -11.13 4.52
CA TYR A 42 12.81 -11.61 5.24
C TYR A 42 11.70 -10.56 5.29
N LEU A 43 12.05 -9.27 5.36
CA LEU A 43 11.10 -8.16 5.29
C LEU A 43 10.41 -8.11 3.92
N LYS A 44 11.18 -8.17 2.82
CA LYS A 44 10.62 -8.26 1.45
C LYS A 44 9.70 -9.46 1.28
N ARG A 45 10.14 -10.63 1.79
CA ARG A 45 9.30 -11.84 1.79
C ARG A 45 8.02 -11.67 2.63
N GLY A 46 8.09 -10.94 3.75
CA GLY A 46 6.93 -10.62 4.58
C GLY A 46 5.90 -9.80 3.81
N VAL A 47 6.34 -8.75 3.11
CA VAL A 47 5.49 -7.93 2.23
C VAL A 47 4.80 -8.80 1.19
N HIS A 48 5.58 -9.58 0.42
CA HIS A 48 5.04 -10.48 -0.60
C HIS A 48 4.01 -11.45 -0.03
N ASN A 49 4.31 -12.09 1.10
CA ASN A 49 3.40 -13.05 1.73
C ASN A 49 2.08 -12.41 2.19
N ILE A 50 2.13 -11.18 2.74
CA ILE A 50 0.93 -10.45 3.16
C ILE A 50 0.06 -10.13 1.93
N ILE A 51 0.67 -9.66 0.84
CA ILE A 51 -0.03 -9.39 -0.42
C ILE A 51 -0.73 -10.65 -0.92
N VAL A 52 0.00 -11.77 -1.03
CA VAL A 52 -0.56 -13.06 -1.49
C VAL A 52 -1.68 -13.55 -0.56
N GLN A 53 -1.52 -13.42 0.75
CA GLN A 53 -2.56 -13.81 1.71
C GLN A 53 -3.83 -12.96 1.58
N LYS A 54 -3.67 -11.68 1.24
CA LYS A 54 -4.78 -10.72 1.07
C LYS A 54 -5.29 -10.62 -0.36
N ASP A 55 -4.73 -11.37 -1.30
CA ASP A 55 -5.01 -11.29 -2.74
C ASP A 55 -6.51 -11.35 -3.06
N LYS A 56 -7.24 -12.27 -2.42
CA LYS A 56 -8.69 -12.40 -2.61
C LYS A 56 -9.45 -11.15 -2.14
N GLU A 57 -9.12 -10.64 -0.96
CA GLU A 57 -9.75 -9.45 -0.38
C GLU A 57 -9.44 -8.19 -1.22
N ILE A 58 -8.21 -8.09 -1.73
CA ILE A 58 -7.80 -7.03 -2.66
C ILE A 58 -8.60 -7.14 -3.96
N THR A 59 -8.77 -8.35 -4.50
CA THR A 59 -9.55 -8.58 -5.74
C THR A 59 -10.98 -8.10 -5.57
N GLU A 60 -11.66 -8.52 -4.49
CA GLU A 60 -13.06 -8.14 -4.23
C GLU A 60 -13.20 -6.61 -4.08
N LYS A 61 -12.24 -5.96 -3.41
CA LYS A 61 -12.22 -4.50 -3.27
C LYS A 61 -12.00 -3.77 -4.59
N VAL A 62 -11.07 -4.24 -5.43
CA VAL A 62 -10.79 -3.63 -6.75
C VAL A 62 -11.97 -3.84 -7.70
N GLU A 63 -12.55 -5.04 -7.75
CA GLU A 63 -13.74 -5.31 -8.55
C GLU A 63 -14.92 -4.42 -8.10
N GLY A 64 -15.15 -4.28 -6.80
CA GLY A 64 -16.19 -3.40 -6.25
C GLY A 64 -15.94 -1.93 -6.57
N PHE A 65 -14.69 -1.48 -6.51
CA PHE A 65 -14.30 -0.11 -6.84
C PHE A 65 -14.52 0.21 -8.33
N MET A 66 -14.18 -0.73 -9.23
CA MET A 66 -14.38 -0.60 -10.68
C MET A 66 -15.84 -0.37 -11.09
N LEU A 67 -16.81 -0.80 -10.27
CA LEU A 67 -18.23 -0.51 -10.52
C LEU A 67 -18.58 0.98 -10.40
N PHE A 68 -17.75 1.78 -9.73
CA PHE A 68 -17.99 3.21 -9.53
C PHE A 68 -17.18 4.10 -10.47
N VAL A 69 -16.03 3.63 -10.94
CA VAL A 69 -15.04 4.45 -11.65
C VAL A 69 -14.92 4.13 -13.13
N ALA A 70 -15.34 2.93 -13.55
CA ALA A 70 -15.28 2.55 -14.96
C ALA A 70 -16.60 2.87 -15.68
N ASP A 71 -16.50 3.21 -16.97
CA ASP A 71 -17.66 3.40 -17.84
C ASP A 71 -18.36 2.07 -18.19
N GLU A 72 -19.43 2.15 -18.99
CA GLU A 72 -20.22 0.99 -19.44
C GLU A 72 -19.39 -0.07 -20.18
N ASN A 73 -18.23 0.32 -20.74
CA ASN A 73 -17.29 -0.52 -21.47
C ASN A 73 -16.09 -0.96 -20.60
N GLY A 74 -16.03 -0.53 -19.33
CA GLY A 74 -14.93 -0.83 -18.42
C GLY A 74 -13.70 0.06 -18.58
N ASN A 75 -13.79 1.16 -19.35
CA ASN A 75 -12.69 2.12 -19.48
C ASN A 75 -12.68 3.08 -18.28
N TYR A 76 -11.48 3.49 -17.88
CA TYR A 76 -11.26 4.49 -16.85
C TYR A 76 -9.97 5.25 -17.14
N ASP A 77 -9.91 6.52 -16.74
CA ASP A 77 -8.68 7.30 -16.79
C ASP A 77 -7.87 7.03 -15.52
N LYS A 78 -6.68 6.46 -15.70
CA LYS A 78 -5.77 6.07 -14.61
C LYS A 78 -5.19 7.28 -13.89
N GLU A 79 -4.92 8.37 -14.60
CA GLU A 79 -4.35 9.58 -14.00
C GLU A 79 -5.40 10.30 -13.17
N GLU A 80 -6.59 10.49 -13.74
CA GLU A 80 -7.72 11.10 -13.03
C GLU A 80 -8.08 10.30 -11.77
N LEU A 81 -8.07 8.97 -11.85
CA LEU A 81 -8.28 8.09 -10.71
C LEU A 81 -7.29 8.29 -9.57
N PHE A 82 -6.00 8.39 -9.90
CA PHE A 82 -4.95 8.61 -8.90
C PHE A 82 -5.04 10.00 -8.29
N ASP A 83 -5.35 11.01 -9.10
CA ASP A 83 -5.51 12.39 -8.64
C ASP A 83 -6.75 12.55 -7.75
N ASP A 84 -7.85 11.92 -8.09
CA ASP A 84 -9.06 11.87 -7.26
C ASP A 84 -8.81 11.11 -5.95
N ALA A 85 -8.14 9.96 -6.01
CA ALA A 85 -7.76 9.22 -4.80
C ALA A 85 -6.86 10.05 -3.89
N MET A 86 -5.90 10.79 -4.45
CA MET A 86 -5.03 11.71 -3.72
C MET A 86 -5.84 12.89 -3.11
N ASN A 87 -6.78 13.46 -3.85
CA ASN A 87 -7.63 14.54 -3.36
C ASN A 87 -8.53 14.07 -2.20
N VAL A 88 -9.08 12.86 -2.29
CA VAL A 88 -9.82 12.22 -1.20
C VAL A 88 -8.88 11.96 -0.02
N PHE A 89 -7.69 11.43 -0.26
CA PHE A 89 -6.70 11.16 0.79
C PHE A 89 -6.30 12.42 1.57
N LYS A 90 -6.17 13.56 0.88
CA LYS A 90 -5.90 14.89 1.45
C LYS A 90 -7.07 15.45 2.25
N SER A 91 -8.27 15.33 1.71
CA SER A 91 -9.49 15.92 2.29
C SER A 91 -10.17 15.03 3.33
N MET A 92 -9.77 13.76 3.43
CA MET A 92 -10.31 12.82 4.39
C MET A 92 -9.99 13.27 5.81
N LYS A 93 -11.04 13.38 6.63
CA LYS A 93 -10.89 13.63 8.06
C LYS A 93 -10.15 12.47 8.72
N PRO A 94 -9.29 12.73 9.71
CA PRO A 94 -8.60 11.68 10.44
C PRO A 94 -9.56 10.61 10.96
N TYR A 95 -9.34 9.38 10.53
CA TYR A 95 -10.06 8.19 10.92
C TYR A 95 -9.08 7.19 11.52
N LYS A 96 -9.37 6.74 12.75
CA LYS A 96 -8.60 5.68 13.39
C LYS A 96 -9.11 4.33 12.92
N PHE A 97 -8.20 3.47 12.48
CA PHE A 97 -8.51 2.10 12.14
C PHE A 97 -7.79 1.15 13.09
N GLU A 98 -8.47 0.05 13.42
CA GLU A 98 -7.88 -1.08 14.12
C GLU A 98 -8.22 -2.32 13.31
N GLN A 99 -7.21 -2.99 12.76
CA GLN A 99 -7.38 -4.22 12.00
C GLN A 99 -6.43 -5.30 12.54
N GLY A 100 -6.98 -6.13 13.42
CA GLY A 100 -6.23 -7.20 14.10
C GLY A 100 -5.14 -6.62 15.01
N PHE A 101 -3.87 -6.92 14.71
CA PHE A 101 -2.71 -6.48 15.49
C PHE A 101 -2.15 -5.13 15.05
N ILE A 102 -2.70 -4.53 14.00
CA ILE A 102 -2.25 -3.26 13.43
C ILE A 102 -3.29 -2.19 13.76
N LYS A 103 -2.80 -1.08 14.29
CA LYS A 103 -3.61 0.12 14.56
C LYS A 103 -3.06 1.26 13.74
N GLY A 104 -3.88 2.28 13.50
CA GLY A 104 -3.39 3.43 12.78
C GLY A 104 -4.42 4.53 12.62
N THR A 105 -3.97 5.62 12.01
CA THR A 105 -4.81 6.76 11.66
C THR A 105 -4.60 7.08 10.19
N ILE A 106 -5.68 7.20 9.42
CA ILE A 106 -5.67 7.67 8.03
C ILE A 106 -6.41 8.99 7.94
N GLY A 107 -5.84 9.97 7.26
CA GLY A 107 -6.47 11.26 6.96
C GLY A 107 -5.46 12.39 6.86
N GLU A 108 -5.94 13.55 6.39
CA GLU A 108 -5.12 14.75 6.19
C GLU A 108 -3.86 14.49 5.35
N GLY A 109 -3.96 13.63 4.33
CA GLY A 109 -2.83 13.29 3.46
C GLY A 109 -1.77 12.40 4.12
N SER A 110 -2.08 11.71 5.22
CA SER A 110 -1.17 10.74 5.83
C SER A 110 -1.84 9.47 6.34
N ILE A 111 -1.12 8.35 6.29
CA ILE A 111 -1.45 7.10 6.98
C ILE A 111 -0.37 6.84 8.01
N LEU A 112 -0.73 6.91 9.28
CA LEU A 112 0.11 6.46 10.37
C LEU A 112 -0.29 5.02 10.72
N ILE A 113 0.61 4.08 10.53
CA ILE A 113 0.46 2.69 10.92
C ILE A 113 1.29 2.48 12.19
N GLU A 114 0.62 2.28 13.31
CA GLU A 114 1.25 1.91 14.58
C GLU A 114 1.61 0.42 14.52
N LEU A 115 2.90 0.15 14.70
CA LEU A 115 3.42 -1.20 14.71
C LEU A 115 3.18 -1.81 16.10
N PRO A 116 2.89 -3.11 16.18
CA PRO A 116 2.66 -3.75 17.46
C PRO A 116 3.94 -3.73 18.31
N ASP A 117 3.87 -3.13 19.50
CA ASP A 117 4.95 -3.11 20.47
C ASP A 117 5.09 -4.49 21.13
N ASN A 118 5.83 -5.37 20.45
CA ASN A 118 6.18 -6.68 20.95
C ASN A 118 7.66 -6.97 20.70
N GLY A 119 8.26 -7.82 21.55
CA GLY A 119 9.70 -8.09 21.52
C GLY A 119 10.22 -8.61 20.18
N LEU A 120 9.38 -9.27 19.37
CA LEU A 120 9.75 -9.73 18.03
C LEU A 120 9.80 -8.57 17.03
N MET A 121 8.82 -7.67 17.05
CA MET A 121 8.79 -6.51 16.16
C MET A 121 9.86 -5.48 16.52
N ASN A 122 10.10 -5.22 17.82
CA ASN A 122 11.18 -4.33 18.24
C ASN A 122 12.56 -4.91 17.88
N PHE A 123 12.71 -6.24 17.85
CA PHE A 123 13.93 -6.88 17.34
C PHE A 123 14.13 -6.68 15.83
N ILE A 124 13.05 -6.66 15.05
CA ILE A 124 13.10 -6.56 13.57
C ILE A 124 13.14 -5.10 13.10
N LEU A 125 12.48 -4.18 13.79
CA LEU A 125 12.27 -2.78 13.39
C LEU A 125 13.02 -1.78 14.28
N GLY A 126 13.71 -2.27 15.31
CA GLY A 126 14.41 -1.45 16.30
C GLY A 126 13.44 -0.60 17.11
N ASP A 127 13.79 0.67 17.31
CA ASP A 127 12.95 1.65 18.01
C ASP A 127 11.80 2.21 17.13
N THR A 128 11.64 1.69 15.90
CA THR A 128 10.59 2.14 14.98
C THR A 128 9.23 1.59 15.42
N ASN A 129 8.43 2.44 16.05
CA ASN A 129 7.11 2.09 16.58
C ASN A 129 5.94 2.43 15.63
N ALA A 130 6.19 3.19 14.56
CA ALA A 130 5.19 3.54 13.59
C ALA A 130 5.77 3.78 12.19
N ILE A 131 4.99 3.46 11.16
CA ILE A 131 5.27 3.78 9.77
C ILE A 131 4.32 4.91 9.38
N ARG A 132 4.87 6.00 8.84
CA ARG A 132 4.07 7.09 8.28
C ARG A 132 4.20 7.08 6.76
N ILE A 133 3.08 6.88 6.09
CA ILE A 133 2.92 7.05 4.65
C ILE A 133 2.34 8.45 4.43
N THR A 134 2.94 9.20 3.53
CA THR A 134 2.59 10.59 3.22
C THR A 134 2.21 10.75 1.77
N GLU A 135 1.82 11.97 1.38
CA GLU A 135 1.60 12.32 -0.02
C GLU A 135 2.80 12.02 -0.92
N ALA A 136 4.03 12.18 -0.41
CA ALA A 136 5.24 11.91 -1.18
C ALA A 136 5.32 10.43 -1.57
N ASP A 137 5.02 9.53 -0.63
CA ASP A 137 4.97 8.08 -0.87
C ASP A 137 3.88 7.72 -1.88
N PHE A 138 2.74 8.42 -1.82
CA PHE A 138 1.66 8.19 -2.78
C PHE A 138 2.00 8.71 -4.18
N LEU A 139 2.79 9.79 -4.31
CA LEU A 139 3.31 10.27 -5.58
C LEU A 139 4.35 9.30 -6.18
N GLU A 140 5.22 8.73 -5.34
CA GLU A 140 6.13 7.64 -5.75
C GLU A 140 5.32 6.44 -6.26
N LEU A 141 4.29 6.02 -5.52
CA LEU A 141 3.39 4.95 -5.96
C LEU A 141 2.66 5.29 -7.27
N LYS A 142 2.22 6.54 -7.45
CA LYS A 142 1.62 7.01 -8.71
C LYS A 142 2.60 6.80 -9.86
N SER A 143 3.85 7.23 -9.69
CA SER A 143 4.90 7.08 -10.72
C SER A 143 5.06 5.62 -11.13
N ILE A 144 5.21 4.71 -10.17
CA ILE A 144 5.39 3.27 -10.43
C ILE A 144 4.13 2.65 -11.07
N PHE A 145 2.94 3.16 -10.73
CA PHE A 145 1.67 2.66 -11.27
C PHE A 145 1.41 3.10 -12.71
N THR A 146 1.82 4.33 -13.05
CA THR A 146 1.59 4.93 -14.37
C THR A 146 2.63 4.53 -15.41
N GLU A 147 3.80 4.04 -14.99
CA GLU A 147 4.79 3.37 -15.86
C GLU A 147 4.21 2.10 -16.53
#